data_AF-A0A5N6QMG3-F1
#
_entry.id   AF-A0A5N6QMG3-F1
#
_cell.length_a   1.000
_cell.length_b   1.000
_cell.length_c   1.000
_cell.angle_alpha   90.00
_cell.angle_beta   90.00
_cell.angle_gamma   90.00
#
_symmetry.space_group_name_H-M   'P 1'
#
loop_
_entity.id
_entity.type
_entity.pdbx_description
1 polymer ?
#
loop_
_entity_poly.entity_id
_entity_poly.type
_entity_poly.pdbx_seq_one_letter_code
_entity_poly.pdbx_strand_id
1 'polypeptide(L)'
;MGQILQQENSAAGIFCWLKANHLSQALDLPLTKDVLGVVASLARVDDDNLSRLLSEYLGVETMLAIVCKTFEGVKALEKYDGEGVVNSRTGLHLLGSSIGKRINGRFLVICLEDLRPYVGGFVANDQQRKLDLPKPKLQNGECPPGFLDYAVNLINLDRRNLSCLTASGHGLRETLFYGLFSRLQIYRTRSEMLLALTCITDGALSLDGGMIKKPGVFDLGSRKDVEVKFPVASGKSNAPVTYIQTEDMIKKLEWERSKFVEDMQREQQLLDHATANFTRQA
;
A
#
# COMPACT_ATOMS: atom_id res chain seq x y z
N MET A 1 -3.67 -0.69 -15.09
CA MET A 1 -2.30 -0.89 -15.64
C MET A 1 -1.99 -0.02 -16.84
N GLY A 2 -2.90 0.16 -17.81
CA GLY A 2 -2.63 0.95 -19.02
C GLY A 2 -2.01 2.34 -18.79
N GLN A 3 -2.54 3.12 -17.84
CA GLN A 3 -1.99 4.44 -17.48
C GLN A 3 -0.57 4.39 -16.91
N ILE A 4 -0.21 3.34 -16.16
CA ILE A 4 1.14 3.17 -15.61
C ILE A 4 2.12 2.77 -16.72
N LEU A 5 1.68 1.97 -17.70
CA LEU A 5 2.52 1.58 -18.83
C LEU A 5 2.86 2.77 -19.75
N GLN A 6 2.01 3.79 -19.81
CA GLN A 6 2.29 5.05 -20.50
C GLN A 6 3.44 5.84 -19.84
N GLN A 7 3.78 5.54 -18.59
CA GLN A 7 4.91 6.12 -17.86
C GLN A 7 6.21 5.38 -18.20
N GLU A 8 6.57 5.36 -19.48
CA GLU A 8 7.50 4.39 -20.06
C GLU A 8 8.92 4.42 -19.47
N ASN A 9 9.37 5.56 -18.97
CA ASN A 9 10.70 5.75 -18.35
C ASN A 9 10.66 5.76 -16.82
N SER A 10 9.50 5.52 -16.21
CA SER A 10 9.38 5.39 -14.75
C SER A 10 9.71 3.98 -14.31
N ALA A 11 10.22 3.84 -13.07
CA ALA A 11 10.44 2.54 -12.44
C ALA A 11 9.15 1.68 -12.41
N ALA A 12 8.01 2.30 -12.10
CA ALA A 12 6.70 1.65 -12.11
C ALA A 12 6.27 1.17 -13.50
N GLY A 13 6.48 1.98 -14.54
CA GLY A 13 6.16 1.61 -15.92
C GLY A 13 7.00 0.43 -16.40
N ILE A 14 8.30 0.44 -16.11
CA ILE A 14 9.21 -0.67 -16.40
C ILE A 14 8.80 -1.92 -15.63
N PHE A 15 8.56 -1.81 -14.32
CA PHE A 15 8.10 -2.93 -13.49
C PHE A 15 6.79 -3.53 -14.00
N CYS A 16 5.79 -2.69 -14.30
CA CYS A 16 4.51 -3.15 -14.85
C CYS A 16 4.67 -3.81 -16.23
N TRP A 17 5.56 -3.28 -17.08
CA TRP A 17 5.84 -3.86 -18.39
C TRP A 17 6.48 -5.25 -18.25
N LEU A 18 7.46 -5.41 -17.36
CA LEU A 18 8.11 -6.68 -17.06
C LEU A 18 7.11 -7.72 -16.52
N LYS A 19 6.20 -7.28 -15.65
CA LYS A 19 5.15 -8.11 -15.08
C LYS A 19 4.12 -8.57 -16.13
N ALA A 20 3.77 -7.70 -17.08
CA ALA A 20 2.76 -7.99 -18.11
C ALA A 20 3.27 -8.91 -19.22
N ASN A 21 4.54 -8.79 -19.62
CA ASN A 21 5.09 -9.54 -20.76
C ASN A 21 5.67 -10.91 -20.39
N HIS A 22 5.41 -11.41 -19.17
CA HIS A 22 5.84 -12.73 -18.71
C HIS A 22 7.28 -13.10 -19.13
N LEU A 23 8.25 -12.19 -18.98
CA LEU A 23 9.67 -12.55 -18.95
C LEU A 23 9.99 -13.37 -17.68
N SER A 24 9.03 -14.17 -17.21
CA SER A 24 8.99 -14.88 -15.94
C SER A 24 9.89 -16.10 -15.91
N GLN A 25 10.40 -16.56 -17.06
CA GLN A 25 11.47 -17.56 -17.07
C GLN A 25 12.83 -16.97 -16.65
N ALA A 26 12.99 -15.64 -16.67
CA ALA A 26 14.18 -14.94 -16.14
C ALA A 26 13.91 -14.15 -14.84
N LEU A 27 12.66 -14.15 -14.35
CA LEU A 27 12.25 -13.43 -13.13
C LEU A 27 12.16 -14.34 -11.89
N ASP A 28 12.99 -15.38 -11.81
CA ASP A 28 13.34 -16.07 -10.55
C ASP A 28 14.16 -15.17 -9.59
N LEU A 29 14.16 -13.86 -9.84
CA LEU A 29 14.79 -12.86 -9.00
C LEU A 29 13.96 -12.71 -7.71
N PRO A 30 14.60 -12.63 -6.53
CA PRO A 30 13.94 -12.26 -5.26
C PRO A 30 13.04 -11.01 -5.36
N LEU A 31 13.39 -10.14 -6.30
CA LEU A 31 12.74 -8.88 -6.67
C LEU A 31 11.25 -9.04 -7.03
N THR A 32 10.81 -10.14 -7.66
CA THR A 32 9.37 -10.33 -7.99
C THR A 32 8.56 -10.91 -6.84
N LYS A 33 9.19 -11.65 -5.93
CA LYS A 33 8.49 -12.29 -4.80
C LYS A 33 8.16 -11.31 -3.69
N ASP A 34 9.01 -10.29 -3.52
CA ASP A 34 8.85 -9.28 -2.48
C ASP A 34 7.99 -8.08 -2.93
N VAL A 35 8.05 -7.68 -4.20
CA VAL A 35 7.27 -6.56 -4.70
C VAL A 35 5.78 -6.93 -4.83
N LEU A 36 4.92 -6.25 -4.09
CA LEU A 36 3.47 -6.41 -4.13
C LEU A 36 2.87 -5.76 -5.39
N GLY A 37 3.38 -4.59 -5.76
CA GLY A 37 2.91 -3.85 -6.92
C GLY A 37 3.21 -2.37 -6.84
N VAL A 38 2.54 -1.60 -7.68
CA VAL A 38 2.58 -0.13 -7.69
C VAL A 38 1.34 0.41 -6.97
N VAL A 39 1.44 1.46 -6.16
CA VAL A 39 0.32 2.01 -5.35
C VAL A 39 -0.97 2.16 -6.16
N ALA A 40 -0.90 2.76 -7.35
CA ALA A 40 -2.04 2.95 -8.26
C ALA A 40 -2.76 1.65 -8.68
N SER A 41 -2.13 0.49 -8.53
CA SER A 41 -2.68 -0.82 -8.89
C SER A 41 -3.14 -1.66 -7.69
N LEU A 42 -2.84 -1.24 -6.46
CA LEU A 42 -3.08 -2.01 -5.24
C LEU A 42 -4.44 -1.77 -4.58
N ALA A 43 -5.15 -0.72 -5.03
CA ALA A 43 -6.51 -0.41 -4.62
C ALA A 43 -7.39 -0.10 -5.84
N ARG A 44 -8.70 -0.24 -5.64
CA ARG A 44 -9.75 0.20 -6.55
C ARG A 44 -10.69 1.14 -5.82
N VAL A 45 -11.46 1.92 -6.55
CA VAL A 45 -12.51 2.79 -5.98
C VAL A 45 -13.80 2.64 -6.76
N ASP A 46 -14.93 2.96 -6.16
CA ASP A 46 -16.23 2.73 -6.81
C ASP A 46 -16.61 3.80 -7.85
N ASP A 47 -15.98 4.98 -7.77
CA ASP A 47 -16.32 6.14 -8.57
C ASP A 47 -15.08 6.79 -9.20
N ASP A 48 -15.19 7.24 -10.46
CA ASP A 48 -14.08 7.88 -11.19
C ASP A 48 -13.72 9.25 -10.61
N ASN A 49 -14.70 10.00 -10.12
CA ASN A 49 -14.42 11.30 -9.51
C ASN A 49 -13.66 11.12 -8.19
N LEU A 50 -14.06 10.17 -7.33
CA LEU A 50 -13.27 9.79 -6.16
C LEU A 50 -11.87 9.29 -6.54
N SER A 51 -11.76 8.48 -7.60
CA SER A 51 -10.46 8.02 -8.10
C SER A 51 -9.53 9.19 -8.40
N ARG A 52 -10.02 10.16 -9.18
CA ARG A 52 -9.25 11.34 -9.54
C ARG A 52 -8.85 12.13 -8.30
N LEU A 53 -9.77 12.41 -7.38
CA LEU A 53 -9.49 13.21 -6.18
C LEU A 53 -8.45 12.57 -5.27
N LEU A 54 -8.53 11.26 -5.03
CA LEU A 54 -7.54 10.55 -4.22
C LEU A 54 -6.17 10.50 -4.91
N SER A 55 -6.16 10.34 -6.23
CA SER A 55 -4.92 10.30 -7.01
C SER A 55 -4.25 11.68 -7.08
N GLU A 56 -5.03 12.75 -7.21
CA GLU A 56 -4.55 14.14 -7.10
C GLU A 56 -4.03 14.43 -5.69
N TYR A 57 -4.71 13.92 -4.66
CA TYR A 57 -4.29 14.09 -3.27
C TYR A 57 -2.93 13.44 -2.99
N LEU A 58 -2.70 12.22 -3.47
CA LEU A 58 -1.44 11.50 -3.28
C LEU A 58 -0.30 12.05 -4.16
N GLY A 59 -0.64 12.56 -5.34
CA GLY A 59 0.31 13.00 -6.34
C GLY A 59 0.93 11.85 -7.14
N VAL A 60 1.44 12.16 -8.33
CA VAL A 60 1.91 11.17 -9.31
C VAL A 60 3.09 10.34 -8.78
N GLU A 61 4.02 10.94 -8.03
CA GLU A 61 5.18 10.23 -7.48
C GLU A 61 4.74 9.11 -6.52
N THR A 62 3.81 9.42 -5.61
CA THR A 62 3.25 8.45 -4.67
C THR A 62 2.42 7.40 -5.39
N MET A 63 1.62 7.79 -6.38
CA MET A 63 0.82 6.87 -7.19
C MET A 63 1.69 5.87 -7.97
N LEU A 64 2.89 6.28 -8.38
CA LEU A 64 3.89 5.44 -9.04
C LEU A 64 4.86 4.75 -8.07
N ALA A 65 4.68 4.87 -6.76
CA ALA A 65 5.57 4.21 -5.80
C ALA A 65 5.46 2.68 -5.91
N ILE A 66 6.61 2.00 -5.90
CA ILE A 66 6.70 0.53 -5.84
C ILE A 66 6.60 0.10 -4.38
N VAL A 67 5.78 -0.91 -4.09
CA VAL A 67 5.58 -1.42 -2.74
C VAL A 67 6.24 -2.78 -2.59
N CYS A 68 7.23 -2.85 -1.70
CA CYS A 68 7.92 -4.07 -1.28
C CYS A 68 7.35 -4.55 0.06
N LYS A 69 7.38 -5.86 0.31
CA LYS A 69 7.02 -6.40 1.63
C LYS A 69 8.12 -6.06 2.64
N THR A 70 9.38 -6.30 2.26
CA THR A 70 10.53 -6.25 3.16
C THR A 70 11.60 -5.26 2.69
N PHE A 71 12.49 -4.89 3.59
CA PHE A 71 13.66 -4.07 3.25
C PHE A 71 14.62 -4.78 2.29
N GLU A 72 14.67 -6.12 2.30
CA GLU A 72 15.43 -6.89 1.30
C GLU A 72 14.88 -6.70 -0.12
N GLY A 73 13.55 -6.58 -0.26
CA GLY A 73 12.93 -6.21 -1.53
C GLY A 73 13.37 -4.83 -2.01
N VAL A 74 13.45 -3.85 -1.11
CA VAL A 74 13.93 -2.50 -1.43
C VAL A 74 15.37 -2.54 -1.92
N LYS A 75 16.26 -3.24 -1.21
CA LYS A 75 17.67 -3.42 -1.62
C LYS A 75 17.84 -4.21 -2.91
N ALA A 76 16.88 -5.07 -3.26
CA ALA A 76 16.91 -5.79 -4.52
C ALA A 76 16.62 -4.85 -5.71
N LEU A 77 15.80 -3.81 -5.52
CA LEU A 77 15.45 -2.85 -6.59
C LEU A 77 16.63 -1.99 -7.01
N GLU A 78 17.44 -1.53 -6.06
CA GLU A 78 18.50 -0.54 -6.28
C GLU A 78 19.77 -0.90 -5.49
N LYS A 79 20.94 -0.80 -6.13
CA LYS A 79 22.23 -0.95 -5.44
C LYS A 79 23.13 0.22 -5.76
N TYR A 80 23.90 0.63 -4.76
CA TYR A 80 24.92 1.65 -4.87
C TYR A 80 26.29 1.02 -4.73
N ASP A 81 27.29 1.60 -5.40
CA ASP A 81 28.69 1.24 -5.14
C ASP A 81 29.22 1.91 -3.86
N GLY A 82 30.51 1.68 -3.54
CA GLY A 82 31.14 2.23 -2.34
C GLY A 82 31.19 3.77 -2.30
N GLU A 83 31.06 4.43 -3.45
CA GLU A 83 31.04 5.89 -3.58
C GLU A 83 29.60 6.45 -3.54
N GLY A 84 28.60 5.59 -3.36
CA GLY A 84 27.19 5.98 -3.34
C GLY A 84 26.61 6.27 -4.73
N VAL A 85 27.24 5.78 -5.81
CA VAL A 85 26.73 5.92 -7.18
C VAL A 85 25.85 4.72 -7.54
N VAL A 86 24.74 4.99 -8.22
CA VAL A 86 23.79 3.96 -8.69
C VAL A 86 24.48 2.97 -9.62
N ASN A 87 24.39 1.68 -9.28
CA ASN A 87 24.88 0.61 -10.12
C ASN A 87 23.84 0.22 -11.18
N SER A 88 23.98 0.80 -12.36
CA SER A 88 23.08 0.59 -13.51
C SER A 88 23.04 -0.86 -14.04
N ARG A 89 23.91 -1.75 -13.55
CA ARG A 89 23.98 -3.16 -13.95
C ARG A 89 23.28 -4.10 -12.97
N THR A 90 22.48 -3.57 -12.05
CA THR A 90 21.79 -4.37 -11.03
C THR A 90 20.30 -4.02 -10.94
N GLY A 91 19.55 -4.86 -10.22
CA GLY A 91 18.17 -4.58 -9.83
C GLY A 91 17.26 -4.21 -11.00
N LEU A 92 16.43 -3.19 -10.79
CA LEU A 92 15.47 -2.75 -11.79
C LEU A 92 16.13 -2.02 -12.97
N HIS A 93 17.30 -1.40 -12.77
CA HIS A 93 18.07 -0.76 -13.84
C HIS A 93 18.58 -1.77 -14.88
N LEU A 94 19.07 -2.93 -14.45
CA LEU A 94 19.48 -4.00 -15.36
C LEU A 94 18.30 -4.53 -16.17
N LEU A 95 17.18 -4.79 -15.48
CA LEU A 95 15.96 -5.31 -16.11
C LEU A 95 15.33 -4.30 -17.08
N GLY A 96 15.39 -3.00 -16.77
CA GLY A 96 15.00 -1.94 -17.71
C GLY A 96 15.91 -1.92 -18.94
N SER A 97 17.23 -1.99 -18.73
CA SER A 97 18.21 -1.92 -19.81
C SER A 97 18.10 -3.08 -20.79
N SER A 98 17.76 -4.29 -20.32
CA SER A 98 17.57 -5.47 -21.19
C SER A 98 16.38 -5.35 -22.15
N ILE A 99 15.44 -4.45 -21.86
CA ILE A 99 14.27 -4.14 -22.69
C ILE A 99 14.39 -2.77 -23.38
N GLY A 100 15.59 -2.19 -23.40
CA GLY A 100 15.89 -0.90 -24.03
C GLY A 100 15.35 0.31 -23.27
N LYS A 101 14.93 0.16 -22.01
CA LYS A 101 14.39 1.24 -21.19
C LYS A 101 15.40 1.67 -20.12
N ARG A 102 15.33 2.93 -19.68
CA ARG A 102 16.15 3.45 -18.59
C ARG A 102 15.28 4.20 -17.59
N ILE A 103 15.52 3.95 -16.31
CA ILE A 103 14.94 4.74 -15.22
C ILE A 103 15.75 6.02 -15.10
N ASN A 104 15.09 7.15 -15.23
CA ASN A 104 15.69 8.46 -15.05
C ASN A 104 15.17 9.10 -13.76
N GLY A 105 16.09 9.60 -12.94
CA GLY A 105 15.75 10.30 -11.71
C GLY A 105 15.38 9.35 -10.56
N ARG A 106 14.78 9.94 -9.52
CA ARG A 106 14.38 9.23 -8.31
C ARG A 106 13.01 8.57 -8.52
N PHE A 107 12.79 7.45 -7.86
CA PHE A 107 11.48 6.82 -7.74
C PHE A 107 11.24 6.42 -6.29
N LEU A 108 9.96 6.39 -5.90
CA LEU A 108 9.58 6.05 -4.54
C LEU A 108 9.43 4.54 -4.39
N VAL A 109 9.96 4.02 -3.29
CA VAL A 109 9.75 2.64 -2.83
C VAL A 109 9.22 2.68 -1.41
N ILE A 110 8.15 1.95 -1.15
CA ILE A 110 7.55 1.81 0.18
C ILE A 110 7.80 0.39 0.67
N CYS A 111 8.47 0.26 1.81
CA CYS A 111 8.61 -1.02 2.51
C CYS A 111 7.42 -1.21 3.46
N LEU A 112 6.65 -2.28 3.25
CA LEU A 112 5.41 -2.52 4.02
C LEU A 112 5.69 -2.81 5.50
N GLU A 113 6.75 -3.56 5.80
CA GLU A 113 7.13 -3.91 7.18
C GLU A 113 7.70 -2.74 7.99
N ASP A 114 8.27 -1.74 7.31
CA ASP A 114 8.79 -0.53 7.97
C ASP A 114 7.69 0.51 8.24
N LEU A 115 6.49 0.32 7.67
CA LEU A 115 5.35 1.18 7.96
C LEU A 115 4.77 0.85 9.33
N ARG A 116 4.45 1.90 10.10
CA ARG A 116 3.70 1.74 11.35
C ARG A 116 2.24 1.38 11.02
N PRO A 117 1.75 0.19 11.40
CA PRO A 117 0.37 -0.19 11.14
C PRO A 117 -0.59 0.60 12.03
N TYR A 118 -1.85 0.69 11.58
CA TYR A 118 -2.97 1.08 12.43
C TYR A 118 -3.19 0.02 13.52
N VAL A 119 -3.23 0.47 14.77
CA VAL A 119 -3.36 -0.39 15.96
C VAL A 119 -4.78 -0.44 16.53
N GLY A 120 -5.75 0.22 15.90
CA GLY A 120 -7.14 0.18 16.34
C GLY A 120 -7.92 -1.00 15.76
N GLY A 121 -9.23 -1.01 16.02
CA GLY A 121 -10.11 -2.09 15.61
C GLY A 121 -10.48 -2.10 14.13
N PHE A 122 -11.09 -3.20 13.70
CA PHE A 122 -11.73 -3.32 12.39
C PHE A 122 -13.24 -3.39 12.57
N VAL A 123 -14.00 -2.94 11.57
CA VAL A 123 -15.45 -3.08 11.55
C VAL A 123 -15.82 -4.56 11.57
N ALA A 124 -16.63 -4.97 12.55
CA ALA A 124 -17.01 -6.37 12.73
C ALA A 124 -17.76 -6.92 11.51
N ASN A 125 -17.40 -8.13 11.07
CA ASN A 125 -18.00 -8.84 9.94
C ASN A 125 -17.94 -8.10 8.59
N ASP A 126 -17.06 -7.11 8.43
CA ASP A 126 -16.85 -6.40 7.17
C ASP A 126 -15.91 -7.17 6.24
N GLN A 127 -16.39 -7.50 5.03
CA GLN A 127 -15.62 -8.28 4.04
C GLN A 127 -14.39 -7.55 3.50
N GLN A 128 -14.36 -6.22 3.58
CA GLN A 128 -13.25 -5.38 3.13
C GLN A 128 -12.27 -5.04 4.26
N ARG A 129 -12.48 -5.61 5.46
CA ARG A 129 -11.73 -5.32 6.69
C ARG A 129 -11.56 -3.82 6.90
N LYS A 130 -12.64 -3.04 6.79
CA LYS A 130 -12.59 -1.60 7.05
C LYS A 130 -12.11 -1.29 8.46
N LEU A 131 -11.40 -0.18 8.62
CA LEU A 131 -10.89 0.28 9.90
C LEU A 131 -12.03 0.88 10.72
N ASP A 132 -12.13 0.51 12.00
CA ASP A 132 -13.07 1.11 12.94
C ASP A 132 -12.50 2.43 13.45
N LEU A 133 -12.67 3.47 12.64
CA LEU A 133 -12.21 4.82 12.94
C LEU A 133 -13.35 5.62 13.56
N PRO A 134 -13.14 6.25 14.74
CA PRO A 134 -14.14 7.14 15.33
C PRO A 134 -14.54 8.24 14.36
N LYS A 135 -15.85 8.43 14.13
CA LYS A 135 -16.35 9.53 13.29
C LYS A 135 -15.94 10.89 13.88
N PRO A 136 -15.62 11.89 13.04
CA PRO A 136 -15.34 13.23 13.52
C PRO A 136 -16.55 13.80 14.27
N LYS A 137 -16.30 14.63 15.27
CA LYS A 137 -17.34 15.28 16.07
C LYS A 137 -17.08 16.77 16.15
N LEU A 138 -18.12 17.56 15.91
CA LEU A 138 -18.13 18.99 16.17
C LEU A 138 -18.19 19.25 17.70
N GLN A 139 -18.07 20.52 18.11
CA GLN A 139 -18.12 20.91 19.52
C GLN A 139 -19.44 20.52 20.22
N ASN A 140 -20.54 20.44 19.47
CA ASN A 140 -21.83 19.97 19.95
C ASN A 140 -21.93 18.43 20.07
N GLY A 141 -20.88 17.69 19.71
CA GLY A 141 -20.82 16.23 19.75
C GLY A 141 -21.39 15.53 18.51
N GLU A 142 -22.00 16.26 17.58
CA GLU A 142 -22.58 15.71 16.36
C GLU A 142 -21.51 15.46 15.29
N CYS A 143 -21.78 14.50 14.41
CA CYS A 143 -20.97 14.30 13.22
C CYS A 143 -21.14 15.49 12.26
N PRO A 144 -20.05 16.07 11.72
CA PRO A 144 -20.14 17.15 10.76
C PRO A 144 -21.05 16.79 9.58
N PRO A 145 -21.90 17.73 9.13
CA PRO A 145 -22.75 17.50 7.97
C PRO A 145 -21.88 17.20 6.75
N GLY A 146 -22.34 16.30 5.90
CA GLY A 146 -21.65 15.96 4.65
C GLY A 146 -20.43 15.05 4.79
N PHE A 147 -19.99 14.67 6.00
CA PHE A 147 -18.98 13.63 6.18
C PHE A 147 -19.50 12.29 5.64
N LEU A 148 -18.72 11.67 4.74
CA LEU A 148 -19.07 10.41 4.09
C LEU A 148 -18.38 9.23 4.76
N ASP A 149 -17.06 9.22 4.77
CA ASP A 149 -16.21 8.24 5.45
C ASP A 149 -14.75 8.75 5.41
N TYR A 150 -13.84 7.95 5.95
CA TYR A 150 -12.40 8.10 5.75
C TYR A 150 -11.96 7.52 4.41
N ALA A 151 -11.03 8.17 3.72
CA ALA A 151 -10.52 7.74 2.41
C ALA A 151 -10.01 6.29 2.42
N VAL A 152 -9.31 5.91 3.50
CA VAL A 152 -8.81 4.55 3.73
C VAL A 152 -9.91 3.49 3.77
N ASN A 153 -11.17 3.86 4.04
CA ASN A 153 -12.34 2.97 4.06
C ASN A 153 -13.17 3.01 2.77
N LEU A 154 -12.93 3.98 1.88
CA LEU A 154 -13.60 4.11 0.58
C LEU A 154 -12.87 3.39 -0.56
N ILE A 155 -11.64 2.93 -0.33
CA ILE A 155 -10.94 2.07 -1.27
C ILE A 155 -11.36 0.60 -1.10
N ASN A 156 -11.35 -0.12 -2.20
CA ASN A 156 -11.56 -1.55 -2.31
C ASN A 156 -10.24 -2.25 -2.60
N LEU A 157 -9.93 -3.29 -1.83
CA LEU A 157 -8.70 -4.06 -1.97
C LEU A 157 -9.00 -5.44 -2.56
N ASP A 158 -8.04 -5.98 -3.32
CA ASP A 158 -8.05 -7.41 -3.66
C ASP A 158 -8.03 -8.20 -2.35
N ARG A 159 -8.84 -9.26 -2.28
CA ARG A 159 -8.96 -10.12 -1.10
C ARG A 159 -7.60 -10.65 -0.64
N ARG A 160 -6.74 -10.99 -1.60
CA ARG A 160 -5.37 -11.47 -1.35
C ARG A 160 -4.51 -10.45 -0.60
N ASN A 161 -4.90 -9.19 -0.60
CA ASN A 161 -4.19 -8.10 0.05
C ASN A 161 -4.81 -7.68 1.40
N LEU A 162 -5.88 -8.34 1.84
CA LEU A 162 -6.60 -7.95 3.05
C LEU A 162 -5.90 -8.33 4.34
N SER A 163 -5.13 -9.43 4.39
CA SER A 163 -4.45 -9.90 5.62
C SER A 163 -3.20 -10.71 5.29
N CYS A 164 -2.37 -11.02 6.29
CA CYS A 164 -1.22 -11.93 6.19
C CYS A 164 -0.26 -11.58 5.05
N LEU A 165 0.08 -10.29 4.88
CA LEU A 165 1.09 -9.83 3.91
C LEU A 165 2.45 -9.56 4.56
N THR A 166 2.45 -9.07 5.80
CA THR A 166 3.67 -8.83 6.59
C THR A 166 3.95 -10.00 7.53
N ALA A 167 5.18 -10.11 8.05
CA ALA A 167 5.48 -11.04 9.13
C ALA A 167 4.50 -10.93 10.32
N SER A 168 4.03 -9.73 10.68
CA SER A 168 3.06 -9.51 11.76
C SER A 168 1.60 -9.82 11.40
N GLY A 169 1.30 -10.33 10.21
CA GLY A 169 -0.05 -10.72 9.81
C GLY A 169 -0.93 -9.59 9.24
N HIS A 170 -0.40 -8.37 9.09
CA HIS A 170 -1.15 -7.22 8.57
C HIS A 170 -1.41 -7.31 7.06
N GLY A 171 -2.51 -6.71 6.61
CA GLY A 171 -2.84 -6.43 5.21
C GLY A 171 -2.55 -4.99 4.79
N LEU A 172 -2.90 -4.64 3.56
CA LEU A 172 -2.59 -3.32 2.97
C LEU A 172 -3.40 -2.16 3.57
N ARG A 173 -4.60 -2.41 4.12
CA ARG A 173 -5.48 -1.32 4.59
C ARG A 173 -4.88 -0.67 5.83
N GLU A 174 -4.54 -1.49 6.82
CA GLU A 174 -3.97 -1.08 8.09
C GLU A 174 -2.50 -0.66 8.01
N THR A 175 -1.78 -1.01 6.93
CA THR A 175 -0.38 -0.63 6.71
C THR A 175 -0.28 0.46 5.64
N LEU A 176 -0.15 0.08 4.37
CA LEU A 176 0.09 0.96 3.23
C LEU A 176 -0.93 2.11 3.16
N PHE A 177 -2.23 1.78 3.07
CA PHE A 177 -3.24 2.80 2.78
C PHE A 177 -3.58 3.65 4.00
N TYR A 178 -3.44 3.12 5.22
CA TYR A 178 -3.47 3.96 6.42
C TYR A 178 -2.23 4.87 6.50
N GLY A 179 -1.05 4.41 6.08
CA GLY A 179 0.15 5.27 5.99
C GLY A 179 0.00 6.39 4.96
N LEU A 180 -0.67 6.13 3.84
CA LEU A 180 -0.88 7.12 2.77
C LEU A 180 -2.03 8.10 3.05
N PHE A 181 -3.14 7.62 3.61
CA PHE A 181 -4.34 8.43 3.82
C PHE A 181 -4.54 8.85 5.27
N SER A 182 -3.94 8.16 6.25
CA SER A 182 -4.22 8.36 7.68
C SER A 182 -5.73 8.45 7.92
N ARG A 183 -6.18 9.51 8.61
CA ARG A 183 -7.59 9.86 8.83
C ARG A 183 -8.10 10.91 7.85
N LEU A 184 -7.67 10.87 6.58
CA LEU A 184 -8.18 11.74 5.53
C LEU A 184 -9.71 11.61 5.40
N GLN A 185 -10.42 12.69 5.69
CA GLN A 185 -11.89 12.73 5.73
C GLN A 185 -12.45 13.08 4.35
N ILE A 186 -13.52 12.41 3.93
CA ILE A 186 -14.18 12.68 2.65
C ILE A 186 -15.55 13.30 2.92
N TYR A 187 -15.82 14.42 2.25
CA TYR A 187 -17.04 15.21 2.35
C TYR A 187 -17.78 15.28 1.03
N ARG A 188 -19.09 15.49 1.10
CA ARG A 188 -19.93 15.64 -0.10
C ARG A 188 -19.67 16.98 -0.82
N THR A 189 -19.60 18.09 -0.10
CA THR A 189 -19.33 19.42 -0.68
C THR A 189 -18.23 20.16 0.05
N ARG A 190 -17.60 21.13 -0.62
CA ARG A 190 -16.55 21.98 -0.06
C ARG A 190 -17.10 22.84 1.07
N SER A 191 -18.33 23.35 0.93
CA SER A 191 -18.99 24.14 1.97
C SER A 191 -19.15 23.33 3.26
N GLU A 192 -19.61 22.08 3.16
CA GLU A 192 -19.74 21.17 4.31
C GLU A 192 -18.38 20.79 4.91
N MET A 193 -17.36 20.55 4.07
CA MET A 193 -15.99 20.33 4.53
C MET A 193 -15.45 21.50 5.34
N LEU A 194 -15.74 22.74 4.94
CA LEU A 194 -15.29 23.94 5.66
C LEU A 194 -16.00 24.14 7.00
N LEU A 195 -17.25 23.68 7.14
CA LEU A 195 -17.94 23.67 8.44
C LEU A 195 -17.29 22.70 9.44
N ALA A 196 -16.58 21.69 8.93
CA ALA A 196 -15.90 20.68 9.73
C ALA A 196 -14.44 21.01 10.07
N LEU A 197 -13.95 22.22 9.78
CA LEU A 197 -12.53 22.59 9.95
C LEU A 197 -11.97 22.27 11.32
N THR A 198 -12.75 22.46 12.38
CA THR A 198 -12.31 22.27 13.77
C THR A 198 -12.06 20.80 14.14
N CYS A 199 -12.58 19.84 13.38
CA CYS A 199 -12.44 18.41 13.65
C CYS A 199 -11.67 17.65 12.56
N ILE A 200 -11.06 18.35 11.60
CA ILE A 200 -10.14 17.77 10.63
C ILE A 200 -8.75 17.70 11.26
N THR A 201 -8.20 16.49 11.40
CA THR A 201 -6.90 16.25 12.05
C THR A 201 -5.75 16.07 11.07
N ASP A 202 -5.98 15.31 10.00
CA ASP A 202 -4.94 14.91 9.06
C ASP A 202 -5.10 15.60 7.71
N GLY A 203 -6.31 15.61 7.16
CA GLY A 203 -6.64 16.22 5.89
C GLY A 203 -8.10 16.00 5.53
N ALA A 204 -8.59 16.69 4.50
CA ALA A 204 -9.93 16.48 3.98
C ALA A 204 -10.03 16.69 2.47
N LEU A 205 -10.97 16.00 1.85
CA LEU A 205 -11.38 16.19 0.45
C LEU A 205 -12.88 16.35 0.39
N SER A 206 -13.37 17.14 -0.57
CA SER A 206 -14.78 17.15 -0.95
C SER A 206 -14.98 16.65 -2.37
N LEU A 207 -16.12 16.01 -2.65
CA LEU A 207 -16.42 15.45 -3.98
C LEU A 207 -16.54 16.53 -5.08
N ASP A 208 -16.85 17.77 -4.69
CA ASP A 208 -16.82 18.95 -5.56
C ASP A 208 -15.42 19.60 -5.68
N GLY A 209 -14.37 18.94 -5.18
CA GLY A 209 -12.97 19.23 -5.50
C GLY A 209 -12.24 20.14 -4.51
N GLY A 210 -12.79 20.39 -3.33
CA GLY A 210 -12.06 21.04 -2.24
C GLY A 210 -11.02 20.10 -1.64
N MET A 211 -9.85 20.64 -1.28
CA MET A 211 -8.76 19.86 -0.70
C MET A 211 -8.05 20.61 0.43
N ILE A 212 -7.87 19.91 1.54
CA ILE A 212 -7.08 20.32 2.71
C ILE A 212 -6.03 19.23 2.92
N LYS A 213 -4.75 19.56 2.68
CA LYS A 213 -3.65 18.60 2.82
C LYS A 213 -3.34 18.27 4.28
N LYS A 214 -3.50 19.28 5.15
CA LYS A 214 -3.39 19.20 6.61
C LYS A 214 -4.00 20.44 7.24
N PRO A 215 -4.28 20.46 8.55
CA PRO A 215 -4.79 21.65 9.22
C PRO A 215 -3.93 22.89 8.88
N GLY A 216 -4.58 23.94 8.39
CA GLY A 216 -3.93 25.18 7.95
C GLY A 216 -3.32 25.17 6.53
N VAL A 217 -3.36 24.06 5.79
CA VAL A 217 -2.82 23.95 4.43
C VAL A 217 -3.90 23.57 3.44
N PHE A 218 -4.35 24.55 2.67
CA PHE A 218 -5.40 24.45 1.67
C PHE A 218 -4.81 24.36 0.27
N ASP A 219 -5.36 23.48 -0.57
CA ASP A 219 -5.05 23.45 -2.00
C ASP A 219 -6.15 24.22 -2.75
N LEU A 220 -5.77 25.27 -3.46
CA LEU A 220 -6.68 26.19 -4.15
C LEU A 220 -6.29 26.31 -5.62
N GLY A 221 -7.29 26.47 -6.48
CA GLY A 221 -7.09 26.61 -7.93
C GLY A 221 -7.98 25.65 -8.71
N SER A 222 -7.75 25.61 -10.02
CA SER A 222 -8.41 24.66 -10.92
C SER A 222 -7.91 23.24 -10.66
N ARG A 223 -8.80 22.26 -10.82
CA ARG A 223 -8.47 20.84 -10.70
C ARG A 223 -7.37 20.47 -11.69
N LYS A 224 -6.42 19.64 -11.25
CA LYS A 224 -5.39 19.10 -12.13
C LYS A 224 -5.88 17.82 -12.80
N ASP A 225 -5.59 17.67 -14.08
CA ASP A 225 -5.71 16.37 -14.72
C ASP A 225 -4.63 15.44 -14.19
N VAL A 226 -5.05 14.26 -13.74
CA VAL A 226 -4.17 13.26 -13.13
C VAL A 226 -3.85 12.19 -14.17
N GLU A 227 -2.56 12.00 -14.44
CA GLU A 227 -2.07 11.03 -15.42
C GLU A 227 -2.32 9.57 -15.01
N VAL A 228 -2.24 9.30 -13.72
CA VAL A 228 -2.35 7.95 -13.15
C VAL A 228 -3.39 7.95 -12.04
N LYS A 229 -4.45 7.18 -12.24
CA LYS A 229 -5.60 7.07 -11.33
C LYS A 229 -5.75 5.67 -10.76
N PHE A 230 -6.43 5.56 -9.62
CA PHE A 230 -6.91 4.26 -9.15
C PHE A 230 -7.91 3.66 -10.17
N PRO A 231 -7.85 2.35 -10.46
CA PRO A 231 -8.86 1.71 -11.27
C PRO A 231 -10.23 1.77 -10.59
N VAL A 232 -11.27 1.99 -11.39
CA VAL A 232 -12.66 1.90 -10.92
C VAL A 232 -13.04 0.43 -10.76
N ALA A 233 -13.72 0.08 -9.67
CA ALA A 233 -14.15 -1.28 -9.38
C ALA A 233 -15.20 -1.74 -10.40
N SER A 234 -14.82 -2.67 -11.28
CA SER A 234 -15.71 -3.27 -12.27
C SER A 234 -16.19 -4.66 -11.81
N GLY A 235 -17.46 -4.77 -11.42
CA GLY A 235 -18.18 -6.04 -11.20
C GLY A 235 -17.70 -6.90 -10.02
N LYS A 236 -18.62 -7.63 -9.39
CA LYS A 236 -18.27 -8.63 -8.36
C LYS A 236 -17.57 -9.81 -9.03
N SER A 237 -16.51 -10.32 -8.41
CA SER A 237 -15.91 -11.61 -8.77
C SER A 237 -16.98 -12.70 -8.66
N ASN A 238 -17.16 -13.49 -9.73
CA ASN A 238 -18.13 -14.59 -9.78
C ASN A 238 -17.63 -15.88 -9.08
N ALA A 239 -16.53 -15.81 -8.32
CA ALA A 239 -16.00 -16.98 -7.63
C ALA A 239 -16.92 -17.44 -6.49
N PRO A 240 -17.15 -18.75 -6.31
CA PRO A 240 -17.98 -19.27 -5.22
C PRO A 240 -17.42 -18.89 -3.84
N VAL A 241 -18.31 -18.53 -2.90
CA VAL A 241 -17.95 -18.14 -1.52
C VAL A 241 -17.08 -19.18 -0.81
N THR A 242 -17.33 -20.47 -1.03
CA THR A 242 -16.57 -21.58 -0.43
C THR A 242 -15.12 -21.64 -0.89
N TYR A 243 -14.87 -21.39 -2.18
CA TYR A 243 -13.51 -21.35 -2.72
C TYR A 243 -12.73 -20.22 -2.06
N ILE A 244 -13.38 -19.06 -1.98
CA ILE A 244 -12.84 -17.85 -1.43
C ILE A 244 -12.50 -18.01 0.08
N GLN A 245 -13.36 -18.66 0.87
CA GLN A 245 -13.09 -18.95 2.27
C GLN A 245 -11.92 -19.93 2.44
N THR A 246 -11.83 -20.91 1.54
CA THR A 246 -10.73 -21.88 1.53
C THR A 246 -9.39 -21.19 1.23
N GLU A 247 -9.32 -20.27 0.27
CA GLU A 247 -8.09 -19.51 -0.04
C GLU A 247 -7.62 -18.69 1.16
N ASP A 248 -8.53 -17.99 1.85
CA ASP A 248 -8.19 -17.23 3.06
C ASP A 248 -7.65 -18.13 4.17
N MET A 249 -8.27 -19.29 4.35
CA MET A 249 -7.85 -20.27 5.35
C MET A 249 -6.45 -20.81 5.03
N ILE A 250 -6.18 -21.17 3.77
CA ILE A 250 -4.86 -21.62 3.32
C ILE A 250 -3.82 -20.55 3.62
N LYS A 251 -4.08 -19.30 3.25
CA LYS A 251 -3.15 -18.20 3.47
C LYS A 251 -2.86 -17.98 4.96
N LYS A 252 -3.88 -18.06 5.81
CA LYS A 252 -3.73 -17.96 7.26
C LYS A 252 -2.87 -19.10 7.81
N LEU A 253 -3.14 -20.33 7.39
CA LEU A 253 -2.37 -21.50 7.81
C LEU A 253 -0.91 -21.45 7.36
N GLU A 254 -0.63 -20.95 6.15
CA GLU A 254 0.75 -20.73 5.68
C GLU A 254 1.49 -19.71 6.55
N TRP A 255 0.80 -18.63 6.94
CA TRP A 255 1.36 -17.61 7.83
C TRP A 255 1.61 -18.18 9.25
N GLU A 256 0.64 -18.91 9.82
CA GLU A 256 0.78 -19.57 11.13
C GLU A 256 1.93 -20.58 11.12
N ARG A 257 2.07 -21.36 10.04
CA ARG A 257 3.20 -22.28 9.84
C ARG A 257 4.53 -21.54 9.84
N SER A 258 4.63 -20.37 9.18
CA SER A 258 5.85 -19.55 9.19
C SER A 258 6.23 -19.14 10.61
N LYS A 259 5.25 -18.71 11.41
CA LYS A 259 5.47 -18.34 12.82
C LYS A 259 5.97 -19.51 13.65
N PHE A 260 5.38 -20.69 13.45
CA PHE A 260 5.80 -21.89 14.17
C PHE A 260 7.26 -22.28 13.85
N VAL A 261 7.69 -22.11 12.59
CA VAL A 261 9.09 -22.36 12.19
C VAL A 261 10.04 -21.35 12.83
N GLU A 262 9.67 -20.06 12.86
CA GLU A 262 10.46 -19.01 13.53
C GLU A 262 10.62 -19.30 15.03
N ASP A 263 9.53 -19.69 15.71
CA ASP A 263 9.56 -20.06 17.13
C ASP A 263 10.44 -21.29 17.37
N MET A 264 10.33 -22.32 16.53
CA MET A 264 11.16 -23.52 16.64
C MET A 264 12.66 -23.22 16.49
N GLN A 265 13.01 -22.31 15.56
CA GLN A 265 14.40 -21.86 15.39
C GLN A 265 14.89 -21.07 16.60
N ARG A 266 14.05 -20.21 17.19
CA ARG A 266 14.39 -19.46 18.40
C ARG A 266 14.65 -20.41 19.58
N GLU A 267 13.77 -21.39 19.80
CA GLU A 267 13.95 -22.37 20.88
C GLU A 267 15.21 -23.22 20.66
N GLN A 268 15.52 -23.61 19.42
CA GLN A 268 16.75 -24.33 19.11
C GLN A 268 18.00 -23.51 19.45
N GLN A 269 18.03 -22.22 19.10
CA GLN A 269 19.15 -21.33 19.44
C GLN A 269 19.35 -21.19 20.94
N LEU A 270 18.26 -21.12 21.72
CA LEU A 270 18.33 -21.07 23.17
C LEU A 270 18.87 -22.37 23.76
N LEU A 271 18.43 -23.52 23.24
CA LEU A 271 18.94 -24.82 23.63
C LEU A 271 20.44 -24.94 23.35
N ASP A 272 20.88 -24.58 22.15
CA ASP A 272 22.30 -24.64 21.75
C ASP A 272 23.17 -23.77 22.67
N HIS A 273 22.70 -22.57 23.00
CA HIS A 273 23.39 -21.66 23.92
C HIS A 273 23.45 -22.22 25.36
N ALA A 274 22.35 -22.81 25.85
CA ALA A 274 22.32 -23.43 27.17
C ALA A 274 23.26 -24.64 27.26
N THR A 275 23.24 -25.51 26.23
CA THR A 275 24.14 -26.66 26.14
C THR A 275 25.60 -26.24 26.12
N ALA A 276 25.95 -25.21 25.33
CA ALA A 276 27.32 -24.67 25.25
C ALA A 276 27.80 -24.09 26.60
N ASN A 277 26.93 -23.43 27.36
CA ASN A 277 27.29 -22.92 28.69
C ASN A 277 27.45 -24.04 29.71
N PHE A 278 26.59 -25.06 29.67
CA PHE A 278 26.71 -26.23 30.55
C PHE A 278 28.03 -26.96 30.33
N THR A 279 28.46 -27.14 29.07
CA THR A 279 29.75 -27.78 28.75
C THR A 279 30.98 -26.94 29.11
N ARG A 280 30.83 -25.63 29.31
CA ARG A 280 31.91 -24.74 29.77
C ARG A 280 32.05 -24.68 31.29
N GLN A 281 31.04 -25.12 32.03
CA GLN A 281 31.00 -25.12 33.50
C GLN A 281 31.34 -26.48 34.12
N ALA A 282 31.44 -27.53 33.30
CA ALA A 282 31.89 -28.88 33.68
C ALA A 282 33.38 -29.07 33.35
#